data_AF-A0A2H0RVZ3-F1
#
_entry.id   AF-A0A2H0RVZ3-F1
#
_cell.length_a   1.000
_cell.length_b   1.000
_cell.length_c   1.000
_cell.angle_alpha   90.00
_cell.angle_beta   90.00
_cell.angle_gamma   90.00
#
_symmetry.space_group_name_H-M   'P 1'
#
loop_
_entity.id
_entity.type
_entity.pdbx_description
1 polymer ?
#
loop_
_entity_poly.entity_id
_entity_poly.type
_entity_poly.pdbx_seq_one_letter_code
_entity_poly.pdbx_strand_id
1 'polypeptide(L)'
;MYTHIRTIASRQNLHVLTLSALAVVSSFALGVQSAGEVQPVSLIEAGSTQIAGDIDGSGEVTVRDAIAILEVAQGYQVATPQQLKADPNGDGLLTVDDAIRILRDLSL
;
A
#
# COMPACT_ATOMS: atom_id res chain seq x y z
N MET A 1 -30.14 47.60 -32.25
CA MET A 1 -29.11 47.34 -33.29
C MET A 1 -28.48 45.98 -33.01
N TYR A 2 -29.19 44.91 -33.39
CA TYR A 2 -28.82 43.51 -33.11
C TYR A 2 -28.76 42.79 -34.45
N THR A 3 -27.58 42.32 -34.87
CA THR A 3 -27.36 41.00 -35.51
C THR A 3 -25.94 40.90 -36.12
N HIS A 4 -24.99 40.35 -35.36
CA HIS A 4 -23.69 39.89 -35.87
C HIS A 4 -23.46 38.41 -35.48
N ILE A 5 -24.47 37.54 -35.67
CA ILE A 5 -24.38 36.12 -35.27
C ILE A 5 -24.89 35.16 -36.38
N ARG A 6 -24.99 35.60 -37.64
CA ARG A 6 -25.57 34.77 -38.71
C ARG A 6 -24.58 34.02 -39.60
N THR A 7 -23.28 34.04 -39.32
CA THR A 7 -22.25 33.43 -40.18
C THR A 7 -21.53 32.20 -39.60
N ILE A 8 -21.95 31.68 -38.45
CA ILE A 8 -21.36 30.44 -37.89
C ILE A 8 -21.93 29.17 -38.56
N ALA A 9 -23.08 29.26 -39.25
CA ALA A 9 -23.81 28.12 -39.79
C ALA A 9 -23.61 27.88 -41.30
N SER A 10 -22.35 27.88 -41.79
CA SER A 10 -22.05 27.26 -43.09
C SER A 10 -21.73 25.78 -42.86
N ARG A 11 -22.27 24.87 -43.69
CA ARG A 11 -22.00 23.42 -43.61
C ARG A 11 -20.50 23.12 -43.53
N GLN A 12 -19.67 23.91 -44.21
CA GLN A 12 -18.22 23.79 -44.18
C GLN A 12 -17.62 24.07 -42.79
N ASN A 13 -18.12 25.09 -42.08
CA ASN A 13 -17.66 25.41 -40.73
C ASN A 13 -18.07 24.32 -39.74
N LEU A 14 -19.24 23.70 -39.94
CA LEU A 14 -19.67 22.56 -39.13
C LEU A 14 -18.73 21.36 -39.33
N HIS A 15 -18.35 21.06 -40.58
CA HIS A 15 -17.38 19.99 -40.86
C HIS A 15 -16.01 20.26 -40.22
N VAL A 16 -15.50 21.49 -40.31
CA VAL A 16 -14.23 21.88 -39.68
C VAL A 16 -14.30 21.73 -38.15
N LEU A 17 -15.41 22.16 -37.53
CA LEU A 17 -15.61 21.99 -36.09
C LEU A 17 -15.65 20.51 -35.71
N THR A 18 -16.36 19.67 -36.46
CA THR A 18 -16.40 18.22 -36.18
C THR A 18 -15.03 17.56 -36.33
N LEU A 19 -14.24 17.94 -37.34
CA LEU A 19 -12.88 17.43 -37.54
C LEU A 19 -11.94 17.85 -36.42
N SER A 20 -12.00 19.11 -35.97
CA SER A 20 -11.19 19.60 -34.86
C SER A 20 -11.54 18.90 -33.54
N ALA A 21 -12.83 18.71 -33.25
CA ALA A 21 -13.28 18.00 -32.06
C ALA A 21 -12.81 16.54 -32.08
N LEU A 22 -12.93 15.86 -33.23
CA LEU A 22 -12.51 14.48 -33.40
C LEU A 22 -10.98 14.33 -33.26
N ALA A 23 -10.21 15.29 -33.79
CA ALA A 23 -8.76 15.34 -33.62
C ALA A 23 -8.37 15.48 -32.15
N VAL A 24 -8.95 16.43 -31.40
CA VAL A 24 -8.65 16.65 -29.98
C VAL A 24 -8.96 15.42 -29.14
N VAL A 25 -10.13 14.80 -29.35
CA VAL A 25 -10.52 13.58 -28.64
C VAL A 25 -9.56 12.43 -28.94
N SER A 26 -9.15 12.27 -30.21
CA SER A 26 -8.22 11.21 -30.60
C SER A 26 -6.83 11.38 -29.98
N SER A 27 -6.28 12.59 -29.97
CA SER A 27 -4.96 12.85 -29.36
C SER A 27 -4.99 12.67 -27.84
N PHE A 28 -6.08 13.06 -27.18
CA PHE A 28 -6.23 12.87 -25.75
C PHE A 28 -6.38 11.39 -25.38
N ALA A 29 -7.20 10.64 -26.12
CA ALA A 29 -7.39 9.20 -25.89
C ALA A 29 -6.07 8.42 -26.09
N LEU A 30 -5.32 8.74 -27.14
CA LEU A 30 -3.99 8.17 -27.38
C LEU A 30 -3.01 8.54 -26.27
N GLY A 31 -3.06 9.78 -25.76
CA GLY A 31 -2.25 10.21 -24.62
C GLY A 31 -2.56 9.43 -23.34
N VAL A 32 -3.83 9.26 -22.99
CA VAL A 32 -4.26 8.46 -21.83
C VAL A 32 -3.85 7.00 -21.98
N GLN A 33 -3.98 6.42 -23.17
CA GLN A 33 -3.59 5.03 -23.42
C GLN A 33 -2.06 4.85 -23.44
N SER A 34 -1.32 5.85 -23.92
CA SER A 34 0.15 5.85 -23.94
C SER A 34 0.78 6.21 -22.60
N ALA A 35 0.04 6.86 -21.69
CA ALA A 35 0.54 7.21 -20.37
C ALA A 35 0.98 5.96 -19.57
N GLY A 36 0.52 4.77 -20.00
CA GLY A 36 0.90 3.51 -19.41
C GLY A 36 0.33 3.37 -18.02
N GLU A 37 0.15 2.13 -17.59
CA GLU A 37 -0.09 1.86 -16.19
C GLU A 37 1.21 2.19 -15.45
N VAL A 38 1.29 3.40 -14.89
CA VAL A 38 2.26 3.70 -13.85
C VAL A 38 1.85 2.79 -12.70
N GLN A 39 2.40 1.58 -12.70
CA GLN A 39 2.46 0.78 -11.49
C GLN A 39 3.14 1.72 -10.49
N PRO A 40 2.42 2.19 -9.45
CA PRO A 40 3.15 2.81 -8.36
C PRO A 40 4.20 1.77 -8.00
N VAL A 41 5.46 2.19 -7.91
CA VAL A 41 6.43 1.39 -7.19
C VAL A 41 5.78 1.19 -5.84
N SER A 42 5.13 0.02 -5.64
CA SER A 42 4.84 -0.48 -4.32
C SER A 42 6.18 -0.34 -3.66
N LEU A 43 6.28 0.58 -2.69
CA LEU A 43 7.50 0.79 -1.95
C LEU A 43 8.06 -0.60 -1.74
N ILE A 44 9.28 -0.81 -2.22
CA ILE A 44 10.08 -1.93 -1.75
C ILE A 44 10.01 -1.76 -0.25
N GLU A 45 9.15 -2.57 0.35
CA GLU A 45 8.95 -2.73 1.76
C GLU A 45 10.35 -2.98 2.26
N ALA A 46 10.93 -1.95 2.87
CA ALA A 46 12.30 -2.00 3.33
C ALA A 46 12.32 -3.09 4.40
N GLY A 47 12.64 -4.31 3.97
CA GLY A 47 12.98 -5.49 4.75
C GLY A 47 12.24 -5.66 6.07
N SER A 48 10.92 -5.48 6.09
CA SER A 48 10.13 -5.76 7.29
C SER A 48 8.75 -6.23 6.89
N THR A 49 8.70 -7.35 6.17
CA THR A 49 7.58 -8.27 6.37
C THR A 49 7.67 -8.68 7.83
N GLN A 50 7.04 -7.88 8.68
CA GLN A 50 7.08 -8.07 10.10
C GLN A 50 6.14 -9.24 10.39
N ILE A 51 6.74 -10.42 10.55
CA ILE A 51 5.99 -11.65 10.80
C ILE A 51 5.46 -11.57 12.23
N ALA A 52 4.16 -11.81 12.39
CA ALA A 52 3.57 -11.89 13.72
C ALA A 52 4.24 -13.03 14.50
N GLY A 53 4.84 -12.72 15.65
CA GLY A 53 5.65 -13.63 16.44
C GLY A 53 7.16 -13.61 16.17
N ASP A 54 7.64 -12.85 15.17
CA ASP A 54 9.07 -12.62 14.95
C ASP A 54 9.51 -11.34 15.68
N ILE A 55 10.09 -11.54 16.86
CA ILE A 55 10.40 -10.50 17.84
C ILE A 55 11.84 -10.02 17.67
N ASP A 56 12.73 -10.89 17.18
CA ASP A 56 14.11 -10.54 16.88
C ASP A 56 14.33 -10.02 15.46
N GLY A 57 13.31 -10.09 14.59
CA GLY A 57 13.34 -9.58 13.22
C GLY A 57 14.19 -10.44 12.29
N SER A 58 14.38 -11.71 12.62
CA SER A 58 15.17 -12.65 11.84
C SER A 58 14.47 -13.14 10.57
N GLY A 59 13.16 -12.90 10.46
CA GLY A 59 12.32 -13.39 9.37
C GLY A 59 11.80 -14.81 9.59
N GLU A 60 12.04 -15.42 10.76
CA GLU A 60 11.50 -16.72 11.15
C GLU A 60 10.98 -16.66 12.58
N VAL A 61 9.84 -17.29 12.85
CA VAL A 61 9.33 -17.43 14.23
C VAL A 61 10.04 -18.62 14.86
N THR A 62 10.80 -18.38 15.93
CA THR A 62 11.60 -19.39 16.62
C THR A 62 11.37 -19.36 18.14
N VAL A 63 11.96 -20.34 18.84
CA VAL A 63 11.93 -20.37 20.31
C VAL A 63 12.62 -19.14 20.92
N ARG A 64 13.55 -18.50 20.19
CA ARG A 64 14.22 -17.27 20.67
C ARG A 64 13.25 -16.12 20.81
N ASP A 65 12.27 -16.02 19.93
CA ASP A 65 11.23 -14.98 19.99
C ASP A 65 10.36 -15.15 21.22
N ALA A 66 9.99 -16.40 21.55
CA ALA A 66 9.27 -16.69 22.79
C ALA A 66 10.08 -16.31 24.04
N ILE A 67 11.39 -16.55 24.04
CA ILE A 67 12.28 -16.14 25.15
C ILE A 67 12.33 -14.59 25.24
N ALA A 68 12.46 -13.90 24.11
CA ALA A 68 12.48 -12.45 24.07
C ALA A 68 11.18 -11.83 24.62
N ILE A 69 10.02 -12.42 24.31
CA ILE A 69 8.73 -12.01 24.89
C ILE A 69 8.74 -12.21 26.41
N LEU A 70 9.25 -13.34 26.91
CA LEU A 70 9.32 -13.58 28.35
C LEU A 70 10.23 -12.57 29.05
N GLU A 71 11.36 -12.19 28.45
CA GLU A 71 12.25 -11.16 28.99
C GLU A 71 11.55 -9.80 29.09
N VAL A 72 10.78 -9.42 28.07
CA VAL A 72 9.96 -8.21 28.05
C VAL A 72 8.84 -8.28 29.09
N ALA A 73 8.11 -9.40 29.16
CA ALA A 73 7.00 -9.59 30.08
C ALA A 73 7.44 -9.58 31.56
N GLN A 74 8.65 -10.06 31.84
CA GLN A 74 9.26 -10.01 33.18
C GLN A 74 9.91 -8.64 33.49
N GLY A 75 9.99 -7.74 32.52
CA GLY A 75 10.60 -6.41 32.68
C GLY A 75 12.13 -6.41 32.69
N TYR A 76 12.78 -7.48 32.21
CA TYR A 76 14.23 -7.49 31.99
C TYR A 76 14.63 -6.63 30.79
N GLN A 77 13.72 -6.47 29.82
CA GLN A 77 13.89 -5.60 28.67
C GLN A 77 12.64 -4.74 28.42
N VAL A 78 12.84 -3.57 27.81
CA VAL A 78 11.74 -2.71 27.36
C VAL A 78 11.43 -3.04 25.90
N ALA A 79 10.16 -3.35 25.62
CA ALA A 79 9.70 -3.64 24.27
C ALA A 79 9.97 -2.45 23.33
N THR A 80 10.59 -2.73 22.18
CA THR A 80 10.69 -1.74 21.11
C THR A 80 9.34 -1.61 20.38
N PRO A 81 9.04 -0.45 19.75
CA PRO A 81 7.83 -0.28 18.96
C PRO A 81 7.69 -1.31 17.83
N GLN A 82 8.81 -1.80 17.31
CA GLN A 82 8.85 -2.90 16.36
C GLN A 82 8.35 -4.18 17.02
N GLN A 83 8.90 -4.59 18.16
CA GLN A 83 8.46 -5.81 18.84
C GLN A 83 6.97 -5.79 19.23
N LEU A 84 6.43 -4.63 19.60
CA LEU A 84 4.99 -4.46 19.85
C LEU A 84 4.12 -4.65 18.60
N LYS A 85 4.65 -4.42 17.40
CA LYS A 85 3.96 -4.72 16.13
C LYS A 85 4.04 -6.20 15.75
N ALA A 86 5.04 -6.92 16.25
CA ALA A 86 5.18 -8.37 16.09
C ALA A 86 4.39 -9.15 17.15
N ASP A 87 3.55 -8.47 17.93
CA ASP A 87 2.65 -9.06 18.92
C ASP A 87 1.82 -10.23 18.31
N PRO A 88 1.96 -11.46 18.85
CA PRO A 88 1.24 -12.63 18.40
C PRO A 88 -0.29 -12.56 18.54
N ASN A 89 -0.81 -11.82 19.53
CA ASN A 89 -2.24 -11.73 19.82
C ASN A 89 -2.88 -10.40 19.36
N GLY A 90 -2.06 -9.37 19.15
CA GLY A 90 -2.47 -8.05 18.66
C GLY A 90 -3.18 -7.17 19.69
N ASP A 91 -3.02 -7.45 20.98
CA ASP A 91 -3.55 -6.66 22.10
C ASP A 91 -2.67 -5.44 22.45
N GLY A 92 -1.48 -5.36 21.84
CA GLY A 92 -0.52 -4.28 21.99
C GLY A 92 0.43 -4.44 23.19
N LEU A 93 0.45 -5.61 23.83
CA LEU A 93 1.32 -5.94 24.96
C LEU A 93 2.04 -7.26 24.68
N LEU A 94 3.33 -7.35 25.03
CA LEU A 94 4.05 -8.61 25.00
C LEU A 94 3.97 -9.27 26.37
N THR A 95 3.16 -10.33 26.47
CA THR A 95 2.87 -11.03 27.72
C THR A 95 3.37 -12.48 27.69
N VAL A 96 3.32 -13.15 28.84
CA VAL A 96 3.68 -14.57 28.95
C VAL A 96 2.76 -15.46 28.09
N ASP A 97 1.50 -15.05 27.88
CA ASP A 97 0.54 -15.82 27.06
C ASP A 97 1.01 -15.89 25.59
N ASP A 98 1.56 -14.79 25.09
CA ASP A 98 2.11 -14.68 23.73
C ASP A 98 3.31 -15.60 23.52
N ALA A 99 4.20 -15.67 24.51
CA ALA A 99 5.33 -16.60 24.48
C ALA A 99 4.87 -18.06 24.45
N ILE A 100 3.89 -18.42 25.29
CA ILE A 100 3.32 -19.78 25.30
C ILE A 100 2.67 -20.11 23.97
N ARG A 101 1.99 -19.15 23.35
CA ARG A 101 1.36 -19.31 22.05
C ARG A 101 2.36 -19.63 20.95
N ILE A 102 3.48 -18.91 20.88
CA ILE A 102 4.57 -19.19 19.94
C ILE A 102 5.14 -20.59 20.20
N LEU A 103 5.45 -20.93 21.46
CA LEU A 103 6.00 -22.24 21.79
C LEU A 103 5.07 -23.39 21.42
N ARG A 104 3.75 -23.18 21.55
CA ARG A 104 2.75 -24.15 21.14
C ARG A 104 2.74 -24.33 19.63
N ASP A 105 2.80 -23.25 18.86
CA ASP A 105 2.80 -23.29 17.40
C ASP A 105 4.04 -24.02 16.86
N LEU A 106 5.21 -23.79 17.47
CA LEU A 106 6.46 -24.46 17.12
C LEU A 106 6.54 -25.94 17.52
N SER A 107 5.60 -26.41 18.36
CA SER A 107 5.56 -27.80 18.84
C SER A 107 4.69 -28.73 17.99
N LEU A 108 3.97 -28.19 17.01
CA LEU A 108 3.08 -28.90 16.07
C LEU A 108 3.79 -29.19 14.75
#